data_AF-F6S241-F1
#
_entry.id   AF-F6S241-F1
#
_cell.length_a   1.000
_cell.length_b   1.000
_cell.length_c   1.000
_cell.angle_alpha   90.00
_cell.angle_beta   90.00
_cell.angle_gamma   90.00
#
_symmetry.space_group_name_H-M   'P 1'
#
loop_
_entity.id
_entity.type
_entity.pdbx_description
1 polymer ?
#
loop_
_entity_poly.entity_id
_entity_poly.type
_entity_poly.pdbx_seq_one_letter_code
_entity_poly.pdbx_strand_id
1 'polypeptide(L)'
;ELQLHAIATLSSVAPLLIEEYMSCHGNSRILAFLEWCGHEDSYFIHGNSFHGTGGRGNKFAQMRYTLRLLRAMVYLEDETVNKDLCERGVIHQLIEIFKTMMSRPAEKEEAIALEIQSDTLLILSGLCENYIQRKEMFGTEGVDIVLHVMKTDPKNLQRGLGYNVLLFSTLDSIWCCILGCYDSEDYFLEKEGIFLLLDILALNQKKFCNLILGIMVEFCDNPKTSAHVNAWRGKKDLTAASLLIKLWRKEEKELGVKRDRNGKIVDFENLPGLSAEDFVTLCIIHRYFDFKIGEIWNEVSEEIKLEKLRLVTTDEKSLNSIIAATENIGKMVASLQSEMIENQALQDVQNEQRVYAKIQATHKQREQANKSWENFLARTSNAKTLKKAKKLQEKAIESSRYTERPQNATFHQTVIKGLNTTVPSGRVVTVQSTPTRLLGGPLADTDIALKKLPIRGGALQRVKVKPPLNDPKKSIPT
;
A
#
# COMPACT_ATOMS: atom_id res chain seq x y z
N GLU A 1 -24.30 -6.49 -21.25
CA GLU A 1 -24.68 -6.31 -19.82
C GLU A 1 -24.66 -7.60 -19.01
N LEU A 2 -25.50 -8.60 -19.30
CA LEU A 2 -25.47 -9.89 -18.58
C LEU A 2 -24.07 -10.54 -18.53
N GLN A 3 -23.35 -10.51 -19.67
CA GLN A 3 -21.96 -10.98 -19.74
C GLN A 3 -21.05 -10.27 -18.74
N LEU A 4 -21.16 -8.94 -18.60
CA LEU A 4 -20.34 -8.12 -17.69
C LEU A 4 -20.65 -8.44 -16.22
N HIS A 5 -21.92 -8.62 -15.86
CA HIS A 5 -22.32 -9.07 -14.53
C HIS A 5 -21.82 -10.48 -14.23
N ALA A 6 -21.91 -11.40 -15.20
CA ALA A 6 -21.44 -12.77 -15.04
C ALA A 6 -19.93 -12.81 -14.79
N ILE A 7 -19.12 -12.14 -15.61
CA ILE A 7 -17.66 -12.15 -15.48
C ILE A 7 -17.18 -11.39 -14.22
N ALA A 8 -17.87 -10.32 -13.83
CA ALA A 8 -17.59 -9.62 -12.57
C ALA A 8 -17.86 -10.51 -11.36
N THR A 9 -18.94 -11.30 -11.41
CA THR A 9 -19.28 -12.26 -10.35
C THR A 9 -18.26 -13.41 -10.32
N LEU A 10 -17.90 -13.95 -11.49
CA LEU A 10 -16.87 -14.97 -11.61
C LEU A 10 -15.53 -14.51 -11.03
N SER A 11 -15.16 -13.24 -11.22
CA SER A 11 -13.91 -12.68 -10.66
C SER A 11 -13.82 -12.81 -9.13
N SER A 12 -14.95 -12.91 -8.43
CA SER A 12 -15.00 -13.08 -6.97
C SER A 12 -15.25 -14.52 -6.53
N VAL A 13 -15.90 -15.33 -7.37
CA VAL A 13 -16.35 -16.69 -7.00
C VAL A 13 -15.40 -17.76 -7.53
N ALA A 14 -14.85 -17.61 -8.73
CA ALA A 14 -13.96 -18.60 -9.34
C ALA A 14 -12.70 -18.88 -8.51
N PRO A 15 -12.04 -17.89 -7.87
CA PRO A 15 -10.89 -18.17 -7.01
C PRO A 15 -11.21 -19.03 -5.78
N LEU A 16 -12.50 -19.15 -5.41
CA LEU A 16 -12.97 -19.98 -4.30
C LEU A 16 -13.43 -21.38 -4.76
N LEU A 17 -13.54 -21.61 -6.06
CA LEU A 17 -14.12 -22.80 -6.69
C LEU A 17 -13.22 -23.27 -7.85
N ILE A 18 -11.94 -23.53 -7.56
CA ILE A 18 -10.91 -23.83 -8.57
C ILE A 18 -11.26 -25.12 -9.34
N GLU A 19 -11.72 -26.17 -8.65
CA GLU A 19 -12.08 -27.45 -9.27
C GLU A 19 -13.27 -27.30 -10.23
N GLU A 20 -14.33 -26.59 -9.83
CA GLU A 20 -15.48 -26.32 -10.68
C GLU A 20 -15.12 -25.41 -11.85
N TYR A 21 -14.27 -24.42 -11.61
CA TYR A 21 -13.76 -23.53 -12.65
C TYR A 21 -12.97 -24.31 -13.72
N MET A 22 -12.06 -25.19 -13.30
CA MET A 22 -11.24 -25.99 -14.21
C MET A 22 -12.05 -27.06 -14.94
N SER A 23 -12.99 -27.74 -14.25
CA SER A 23 -13.90 -28.71 -14.89
C SER A 23 -14.84 -28.07 -15.92
N CYS A 24 -15.14 -26.77 -15.76
CA CYS A 24 -15.89 -26.00 -16.74
C CYS A 24 -15.04 -25.47 -17.91
N HIS A 25 -13.75 -25.82 -18.00
CA HIS A 25 -12.78 -25.25 -18.95
C HIS A 25 -12.66 -23.72 -18.84
N GLY A 26 -12.60 -23.21 -17.61
CA GLY A 26 -12.57 -21.77 -17.32
C GLY A 26 -11.49 -21.02 -18.10
N ASN A 27 -10.24 -21.49 -18.04
CA ASN A 27 -9.11 -20.87 -18.75
C ASN A 27 -9.36 -20.76 -20.26
N SER A 28 -9.76 -21.86 -20.92
CA SER A 28 -10.08 -21.87 -22.35
C SER A 28 -11.15 -20.83 -22.71
N ARG A 29 -12.23 -20.75 -21.91
CA ARG A 29 -13.35 -19.85 -22.16
C ARG A 29 -12.95 -18.38 -21.96
N ILE A 30 -12.15 -18.09 -20.94
CA ILE A 30 -11.64 -16.73 -20.69
C ILE A 30 -10.73 -16.29 -21.82
N LEU A 31 -9.78 -17.12 -22.25
CA LEU A 31 -8.84 -16.75 -23.31
C LEU A 31 -9.54 -16.55 -24.66
N ALA A 32 -10.53 -17.39 -24.98
CA ALA A 32 -11.36 -17.19 -26.17
C ALA A 32 -12.21 -15.91 -26.08
N PHE A 33 -12.73 -15.58 -24.89
CA PHE A 33 -13.47 -14.33 -24.68
C PHE A 33 -12.55 -13.10 -24.76
N LEU A 34 -11.31 -13.23 -24.27
CA LEU A 34 -10.28 -12.21 -24.36
C LEU A 34 -9.86 -11.97 -25.81
N GLU A 35 -9.69 -13.04 -26.60
CA GLU A 35 -9.42 -12.97 -28.04
C GLU A 35 -10.53 -12.19 -28.74
N TRP A 36 -11.79 -12.56 -28.50
CA TRP A 36 -12.96 -11.87 -29.04
C TRP A 36 -12.99 -10.36 -28.70
N CYS A 37 -12.48 -9.96 -27.52
CA CYS A 37 -12.37 -8.55 -27.13
C CYS A 37 -11.34 -7.78 -27.97
N GLY A 38 -10.32 -8.45 -28.51
CA GLY A 38 -9.28 -7.86 -29.36
C GLY A 38 -9.73 -7.52 -30.78
N HIS A 39 -10.75 -8.20 -31.32
CA HIS A 39 -11.24 -7.94 -32.68
C HIS A 39 -11.86 -6.54 -32.83
N GLU A 40 -11.54 -5.86 -33.94
CA GLU A 40 -11.92 -4.48 -34.25
C GLU A 40 -13.41 -4.27 -34.64
N ASP A 41 -14.22 -5.33 -34.64
CA ASP A 41 -15.61 -5.24 -35.05
C ASP A 41 -16.42 -4.22 -34.23
N SER A 42 -17.19 -3.38 -34.94
CA SER A 42 -18.05 -2.37 -34.33
C SER A 42 -19.03 -3.00 -33.35
N TYR A 43 -18.93 -2.61 -32.08
CA TYR A 43 -19.74 -3.18 -31.01
C TYR A 43 -20.73 -2.15 -30.45
N PHE A 44 -22.02 -2.39 -30.66
CA PHE A 44 -23.10 -1.45 -30.29
C PHE A 44 -23.51 -1.62 -28.82
N ILE A 45 -22.68 -1.14 -27.89
CA ILE A 45 -23.07 -0.92 -26.49
C ILE A 45 -23.12 0.57 -26.17
N HIS A 46 -24.14 0.96 -25.39
CA HIS A 46 -24.37 2.34 -24.99
C HIS A 46 -23.48 2.80 -23.82
N GLY A 47 -22.90 1.86 -23.06
CA GLY A 47 -21.91 2.13 -22.01
C GLY A 47 -22.46 2.80 -20.73
N ASN A 48 -23.78 2.86 -20.58
CA ASN A 48 -24.45 3.56 -19.47
C ASN A 48 -24.68 2.69 -18.22
N SER A 49 -24.27 1.42 -18.26
CA SER A 49 -24.40 0.49 -17.14
C SER A 49 -23.22 0.60 -16.19
N PHE A 50 -23.42 0.21 -14.92
CA PHE A 50 -22.38 0.21 -13.89
C PHE A 50 -21.10 -0.49 -14.36
N HIS A 51 -21.22 -1.70 -14.93
CA HIS A 51 -20.08 -2.44 -15.48
C HIS A 51 -19.73 -2.06 -16.93
N GLY A 52 -20.59 -1.31 -17.61
CA GLY A 52 -20.43 -0.92 -19.02
C GLY A 52 -19.66 0.38 -19.25
N THR A 53 -19.24 1.07 -18.18
CA THR A 53 -18.57 2.38 -18.25
C THR A 53 -17.39 2.35 -19.23
N GLY A 54 -17.37 3.24 -20.23
CA GLY A 54 -16.29 3.30 -21.23
C GLY A 54 -16.22 2.12 -22.20
N GLY A 55 -17.31 1.35 -22.32
CA GLY A 55 -17.53 0.36 -23.37
C GLY A 55 -18.37 0.89 -24.54
N ARG A 56 -18.44 2.21 -24.75
CA ARG A 56 -19.33 2.79 -25.76
C ARG A 56 -18.69 2.71 -27.14
N GLY A 57 -19.19 1.81 -27.99
CA GLY A 57 -18.64 1.60 -29.33
C GLY A 57 -17.38 0.73 -29.37
N ASN A 58 -17.00 0.12 -28.25
CA ASN A 58 -15.82 -0.75 -28.13
C ASN A 58 -16.08 -1.90 -27.13
N LYS A 59 -15.10 -2.79 -26.96
CA LYS A 59 -15.16 -3.96 -26.06
C LYS A 59 -14.28 -3.81 -24.80
N PHE A 60 -13.87 -2.59 -24.43
CA PHE A 60 -12.95 -2.36 -23.32
C PHE A 60 -13.53 -2.69 -21.95
N ALA A 61 -14.84 -2.51 -21.76
CA ALA A 61 -15.50 -2.98 -20.55
C ALA A 61 -15.32 -4.50 -20.40
N GLN A 62 -15.58 -5.26 -21.45
CA GLN A 62 -15.45 -6.72 -21.46
C GLN A 62 -13.99 -7.10 -21.20
N MET A 63 -13.04 -6.52 -21.92
CA MET A 63 -11.62 -6.78 -21.74
C MET A 63 -11.16 -6.56 -20.30
N ARG A 64 -11.52 -5.43 -19.67
CA ARG A 64 -11.15 -5.16 -18.26
C ARG A 64 -11.66 -6.19 -17.29
N TYR A 65 -12.93 -6.58 -17.41
CA TYR A 65 -13.47 -7.58 -16.49
C TYR A 65 -12.90 -8.98 -16.76
N THR A 66 -12.54 -9.30 -18.02
CA THR A 66 -11.82 -10.52 -18.37
C THR A 66 -10.43 -10.54 -17.74
N LEU A 67 -9.66 -9.46 -17.87
CA LEU A 67 -8.35 -9.31 -17.25
C LEU A 67 -8.44 -9.33 -15.73
N ARG A 68 -9.50 -8.76 -15.14
CA ARG A 68 -9.73 -8.81 -13.70
C ARG A 68 -9.95 -10.23 -13.18
N LEU A 69 -10.74 -11.03 -13.91
CA LEU A 69 -10.91 -12.44 -13.59
C LEU A 69 -9.60 -13.21 -13.78
N LEU A 70 -8.91 -13.00 -14.91
CA LEU A 70 -7.64 -13.65 -15.20
C LEU A 70 -6.60 -13.34 -14.11
N ARG A 71 -6.49 -12.08 -13.69
CA ARG A 71 -5.65 -11.66 -12.57
C ARG A 71 -6.06 -12.36 -11.28
N ALA A 72 -7.34 -12.41 -10.95
CA ALA A 72 -7.81 -13.08 -9.74
C ALA A 72 -7.44 -14.57 -9.71
N MET A 73 -7.42 -15.24 -10.88
CA MET A 73 -7.00 -16.64 -10.99
C MET A 73 -5.49 -16.80 -10.92
N VAL A 74 -4.71 -15.94 -11.60
CA VAL A 74 -3.24 -16.03 -11.61
C VAL A 74 -2.63 -15.80 -10.21
N TYR A 75 -3.18 -14.85 -9.46
CA TYR A 75 -2.73 -14.51 -8.11
C TYR A 75 -3.14 -15.54 -7.03
N LEU A 76 -3.79 -16.65 -7.41
CA LEU A 76 -3.93 -17.80 -6.52
C LEU A 76 -2.63 -18.59 -6.38
N GLU A 77 -1.65 -18.37 -7.27
CA GLU A 77 -0.41 -19.13 -7.35
C GLU A 77 -0.64 -20.65 -7.50
N ASP A 78 -1.82 -21.03 -8.03
CA ASP A 78 -2.15 -22.41 -8.35
C ASP A 78 -1.45 -22.81 -9.65
N GLU A 79 -0.47 -23.71 -9.55
CA GLU A 79 0.34 -24.13 -10.69
C GLU A 79 -0.43 -24.93 -11.73
N THR A 80 -1.54 -25.58 -11.37
CA THR A 80 -2.37 -26.29 -12.36
C THR A 80 -3.09 -25.28 -13.26
N VAL A 81 -3.63 -24.22 -12.66
CA VAL A 81 -4.26 -23.11 -13.38
C VAL A 81 -3.24 -22.35 -14.23
N ASN A 82 -2.11 -21.94 -13.64
CA ASN A 82 -1.11 -21.10 -14.30
C ASN A 82 -0.38 -21.84 -15.43
N LYS A 83 -0.07 -23.13 -15.24
CA LYS A 83 0.52 -23.96 -16.30
C LYS A 83 -0.43 -24.13 -17.49
N ASP A 84 -1.70 -24.46 -17.24
CA ASP A 84 -2.70 -24.59 -18.32
C ASP A 84 -2.92 -23.26 -19.06
N LEU A 85 -2.89 -22.11 -18.37
CA LEU A 85 -2.92 -20.79 -19.00
C LEU A 85 -1.71 -20.57 -19.93
N CYS A 86 -0.51 -20.89 -19.47
CA CYS A 86 0.72 -20.72 -20.25
C CYS A 86 0.75 -21.64 -21.48
N GLU A 87 0.37 -22.91 -21.33
CA GLU A 87 0.27 -23.87 -22.44
C GLU A 87 -0.72 -23.43 -23.52
N ARG A 88 -1.71 -22.61 -23.16
CA ARG A 88 -2.68 -22.00 -24.09
C ARG A 88 -2.22 -20.69 -24.71
N GLY A 89 -1.00 -20.22 -24.42
CA GLY A 89 -0.43 -19.03 -25.04
C GLY A 89 -0.90 -17.70 -24.44
N VAL A 90 -1.35 -17.67 -23.19
CA VAL A 90 -1.82 -16.44 -22.54
C VAL A 90 -0.78 -15.31 -22.56
N ILE A 91 0.52 -15.63 -22.43
CA ILE A 91 1.60 -14.64 -22.40
C ILE A 91 1.66 -13.86 -23.71
N HIS A 92 1.68 -14.57 -24.85
CA HIS A 92 1.69 -13.96 -26.17
C HIS A 92 0.41 -13.16 -26.42
N GLN A 93 -0.76 -13.71 -26.04
CA GLN A 93 -2.03 -13.00 -26.19
C GLN A 93 -2.07 -11.67 -25.41
N LEU A 94 -1.51 -11.66 -24.20
CA LEU A 94 -1.42 -10.47 -23.35
C LEU A 94 -0.45 -9.43 -23.93
N ILE A 95 0.70 -9.84 -24.47
CA ILE A 95 1.65 -8.96 -25.17
C ILE A 95 0.97 -8.30 -26.37
N GLU A 96 0.23 -9.05 -27.19
CA GLU A 96 -0.49 -8.50 -28.35
C GLU A 96 -1.59 -7.52 -27.97
N ILE A 97 -2.33 -7.79 -26.88
CA ILE A 97 -3.30 -6.84 -26.33
C ILE A 97 -2.61 -5.55 -25.92
N PHE A 98 -1.46 -5.64 -25.26
CA PHE A 98 -0.70 -4.47 -24.83
C PHE A 98 -0.28 -3.61 -26.03
N LYS A 99 0.30 -4.23 -27.07
CA LYS A 99 0.69 -3.56 -28.32
C LYS A 99 -0.49 -2.89 -29.02
N THR A 100 -1.64 -3.57 -29.03
CA THR A 100 -2.89 -3.02 -29.59
C THR A 100 -3.32 -1.76 -28.85
N MET A 101 -3.20 -1.75 -27.52
CA MET A 101 -3.54 -0.57 -26.71
C MET A 101 -2.56 0.58 -26.90
N MET A 102 -1.28 0.31 -27.13
CA MET A 102 -0.28 1.33 -27.44
C MET A 102 -0.56 2.07 -28.75
N SER A 103 -1.17 1.40 -29.72
CA SER A 103 -1.35 1.92 -31.08
C SER A 103 -2.59 2.82 -31.25
N ARG A 104 -3.47 2.91 -30.24
CA ARG A 104 -4.75 3.64 -30.34
C ARG A 104 -4.63 5.09 -29.84
N PRO A 105 -5.16 6.09 -30.58
CA PRO A 105 -5.12 7.50 -30.15
C PRO A 105 -5.97 7.74 -28.90
N ALA A 106 -5.34 8.29 -27.86
CA ALA A 106 -5.80 8.31 -26.47
C ALA A 106 -6.81 9.43 -26.10
N GLU A 107 -7.63 9.93 -27.02
CA GLU A 107 -8.33 11.21 -26.74
C GLU A 107 -9.58 11.10 -25.85
N LYS A 108 -10.22 9.92 -25.72
CA LYS A 108 -11.48 9.79 -24.94
C LYS A 108 -11.50 8.71 -23.87
N GLU A 109 -10.57 7.76 -23.90
CA GLU A 109 -10.58 6.57 -23.01
C GLU A 109 -9.19 6.25 -22.42
N GLU A 110 -8.32 7.27 -22.32
CA GLU A 110 -6.93 7.15 -21.82
C GLU A 110 -6.83 6.39 -20.50
N ALA A 111 -7.64 6.74 -19.50
CA ALA A 111 -7.61 6.08 -18.19
C ALA A 111 -7.96 4.57 -18.26
N ILE A 112 -8.84 4.18 -19.20
CA ILE A 112 -9.25 2.78 -19.39
C ILE A 112 -8.15 2.00 -20.11
N ALA A 113 -7.52 2.61 -21.11
CA ALA A 113 -6.36 2.01 -21.77
C ALA A 113 -5.22 1.78 -20.77
N LEU A 114 -4.93 2.77 -19.91
CA LEU A 114 -3.93 2.64 -18.85
C LEU A 114 -4.29 1.53 -17.84
N GLU A 115 -5.57 1.40 -17.45
CA GLU A 115 -6.05 0.30 -16.59
C GLU A 115 -5.79 -1.06 -17.24
N ILE A 116 -6.14 -1.22 -18.53
CA ILE A 116 -5.94 -2.47 -19.27
C ILE A 116 -4.45 -2.80 -19.38
N GLN A 117 -3.62 -1.84 -19.77
CA GLN A 117 -2.17 -2.01 -19.84
C GLN A 117 -1.57 -2.42 -18.49
N SER A 118 -2.00 -1.79 -17.40
CA SER A 118 -1.53 -2.11 -16.04
C SER A 118 -1.93 -3.52 -15.63
N ASP A 119 -3.19 -3.91 -15.84
CA ASP A 119 -3.68 -5.25 -15.51
C ASP A 119 -2.97 -6.32 -16.36
N THR A 120 -2.72 -6.06 -17.65
CA THR A 120 -1.94 -6.95 -18.52
C THR A 120 -0.54 -7.20 -17.97
N LEU A 121 0.19 -6.14 -17.60
CA LEU A 121 1.54 -6.30 -17.04
C LEU A 121 1.54 -7.04 -15.70
N LEU A 122 0.58 -6.77 -14.81
CA LEU A 122 0.47 -7.48 -13.53
C LEU A 122 0.19 -8.98 -13.70
N ILE A 123 -0.63 -9.34 -14.69
CA ILE A 123 -0.90 -10.75 -14.99
C ILE A 123 0.37 -11.41 -15.55
N LEU A 124 1.10 -10.74 -16.45
CA LEU A 124 2.38 -11.22 -16.96
C LEU A 124 3.40 -11.41 -15.83
N SER A 125 3.50 -10.46 -14.89
CA SER A 125 4.34 -10.60 -13.70
C SER A 125 4.01 -11.86 -12.91
N GLY A 126 2.74 -12.04 -12.52
CA GLY A 126 2.33 -13.19 -11.70
C GLY A 126 2.50 -14.54 -12.41
N LEU A 127 2.43 -14.57 -13.75
CA LEU A 127 2.71 -15.79 -14.52
C LEU A 127 4.21 -16.09 -14.57
N CYS A 128 5.06 -15.08 -14.79
CA CYS A 128 6.49 -15.25 -15.02
C CYS A 128 7.34 -15.35 -13.75
N GLU A 129 6.84 -14.84 -12.62
CA GLU A 129 7.57 -14.80 -11.35
C GLU A 129 8.10 -16.20 -10.98
N ASN A 130 9.41 -16.32 -10.73
CA ASN A 130 10.11 -17.58 -10.41
C ASN A 130 10.14 -18.68 -11.50
N TYR A 131 9.62 -18.46 -12.72
CA TYR A 131 9.59 -19.48 -13.78
C TYR A 131 10.38 -19.06 -15.03
N ILE A 132 11.60 -19.58 -15.20
CA ILE A 132 12.48 -19.23 -16.33
C ILE A 132 11.85 -19.47 -17.70
N GLN A 133 11.16 -20.59 -17.91
CA GLN A 133 10.53 -20.91 -19.20
C GLN A 133 9.42 -19.90 -19.56
N ARG A 134 8.74 -19.35 -18.55
CA ARG A 134 7.69 -18.35 -18.74
C ARG A 134 8.30 -16.96 -19.03
N LYS A 135 9.48 -16.67 -18.48
CA LYS A 135 10.28 -15.48 -18.84
C LYS A 135 10.81 -15.57 -20.28
N GLU A 136 11.26 -16.74 -20.71
CA GLU A 136 11.64 -16.99 -22.11
C GLU A 136 10.46 -16.79 -23.07
N MET A 137 9.24 -17.22 -22.67
CA MET A 137 8.02 -16.95 -23.44
C MET A 137 7.62 -15.47 -23.47
N PHE A 138 8.00 -14.68 -22.46
CA PHE A 138 7.81 -13.23 -22.47
C PHE A 138 8.74 -12.57 -23.50
N GLY A 139 10.01 -12.99 -23.52
CA GLY A 139 10.96 -12.74 -24.60
C GLY A 139 11.18 -11.27 -24.93
N THR A 140 11.76 -11.02 -26.11
CA THR A 140 12.12 -9.67 -26.58
C THR A 140 10.90 -8.79 -26.81
N GLU A 141 9.78 -9.35 -27.26
CA GLU A 141 8.54 -8.61 -27.47
C GLU A 141 7.94 -8.08 -26.16
N GLY A 142 8.02 -8.88 -25.09
CA GLY A 142 7.66 -8.46 -23.74
C GLY A 142 8.58 -7.35 -23.23
N VAL A 143 9.89 -7.47 -23.48
CA VAL A 143 10.85 -6.41 -23.13
C VAL A 143 10.54 -5.11 -23.89
N ASP A 144 10.16 -5.18 -25.16
CA ASP A 144 9.83 -4.00 -25.97
C ASP A 144 8.61 -3.24 -25.44
N ILE A 145 7.55 -3.93 -24.97
CA ILE A 145 6.38 -3.25 -24.37
C ILE A 145 6.73 -2.55 -23.05
N VAL A 146 7.61 -3.14 -22.23
CA VAL A 146 8.12 -2.55 -20.99
C VAL A 146 8.91 -1.28 -21.29
N LEU A 147 9.86 -1.37 -22.23
CA LEU A 147 10.69 -0.24 -22.66
C LEU A 147 9.84 0.89 -23.26
N HIS A 148 8.77 0.56 -23.99
CA HIS A 148 7.87 1.57 -24.53
C HIS A 148 7.23 2.42 -23.42
N VAL A 149 6.71 1.78 -22.37
CA VAL A 149 6.14 2.51 -21.23
C VAL A 149 7.18 3.39 -20.56
N MET A 150 8.38 2.87 -20.34
CA MET A 150 9.46 3.62 -19.70
C MET A 150 9.91 4.86 -20.49
N LYS A 151 9.76 4.84 -21.83
CA LYS A 151 10.04 5.98 -22.71
C LYS A 151 8.96 7.08 -22.66
N THR A 152 7.84 6.84 -21.98
CA THR A 152 6.75 7.83 -21.85
C THR A 152 7.23 9.09 -21.13
N ASP A 153 6.76 10.27 -21.56
CA ASP A 153 7.16 11.56 -20.97
C ASP A 153 6.99 11.55 -19.44
N PRO A 154 8.07 11.83 -18.66
CA PRO A 154 8.02 11.97 -17.21
C PRO A 154 6.93 12.91 -16.67
N LYS A 155 6.49 13.89 -17.47
CA LYS A 155 5.38 14.79 -17.10
C LYS A 155 4.04 14.05 -16.97
N ASN A 156 3.84 12.95 -17.70
CA ASN A 156 2.62 12.15 -17.62
C ASN A 156 2.52 11.37 -16.29
N LEU A 157 3.66 10.96 -15.72
CA LEU A 157 3.72 10.33 -14.39
C LEU A 157 3.18 11.23 -13.28
N GLN A 158 3.16 12.55 -13.49
CA GLN A 158 2.63 13.53 -12.53
C GLN A 158 1.13 13.82 -12.72
N ARG A 159 0.50 13.38 -13.82
CA ARG A 159 -0.90 13.72 -14.18
C ARG A 159 -1.98 12.90 -13.47
N GLY A 160 -1.65 11.86 -12.72
CA GLY A 160 -2.59 11.16 -11.83
C GLY A 160 -3.70 10.31 -12.51
N LEU A 161 -3.65 10.13 -13.83
CA LEU A 161 -4.66 9.42 -14.66
C LEU A 161 -4.52 7.88 -14.69
N GLY A 162 -3.72 7.29 -13.80
CA GLY A 162 -3.39 5.85 -13.82
C GLY A 162 -1.95 5.54 -14.23
N TYR A 163 -1.21 6.53 -14.77
CA TYR A 163 0.22 6.40 -15.11
C TYR A 163 1.11 5.89 -13.97
N ASN A 164 0.76 6.19 -12.71
CA ASN A 164 1.48 5.67 -11.55
C ASN A 164 1.29 4.17 -11.37
N VAL A 165 0.08 3.68 -11.64
CA VAL A 165 -0.23 2.25 -11.58
C VAL A 165 0.48 1.57 -12.74
N LEU A 166 0.40 2.13 -13.95
CA LEU A 166 1.10 1.60 -15.11
C LEU A 166 2.61 1.51 -14.88
N LEU A 167 3.25 2.58 -14.39
CA LEU A 167 4.68 2.55 -14.07
C LEU A 167 5.00 1.52 -12.98
N PHE A 168 4.17 1.41 -11.94
CA PHE A 168 4.35 0.37 -10.92
C PHE A 168 4.30 -1.02 -11.54
N SER A 169 3.28 -1.32 -12.34
CA SER A 169 3.12 -2.58 -13.06
C SER A 169 4.27 -2.85 -14.04
N THR A 170 4.85 -1.80 -14.66
CA THR A 170 6.04 -1.92 -15.51
C THR A 170 7.28 -2.29 -14.70
N LEU A 171 7.52 -1.63 -13.55
CA LEU A 171 8.65 -1.95 -12.69
C LEU A 171 8.53 -3.37 -12.10
N ASP A 172 7.32 -3.75 -11.70
CA ASP A 172 6.97 -5.10 -11.26
C ASP A 172 7.21 -6.13 -12.38
N SER A 173 6.82 -5.83 -13.63
CA SER A 173 7.08 -6.71 -14.78
C SER A 173 8.58 -6.80 -15.12
N ILE A 174 9.37 -5.75 -14.95
CA ILE A 174 10.84 -5.86 -15.04
C ILE A 174 11.35 -6.87 -14.01
N TRP A 175 10.86 -6.76 -12.77
CA TRP A 175 11.28 -7.65 -11.69
C TRP A 175 10.88 -9.11 -11.96
N CYS A 176 9.62 -9.36 -12.29
CA CYS A 176 9.10 -10.71 -12.41
C CYS A 176 9.35 -11.36 -13.77
N CYS A 177 9.36 -10.59 -14.87
CA CYS A 177 9.45 -11.13 -16.23
C CYS A 177 10.87 -11.08 -16.82
N ILE A 178 11.69 -10.09 -16.46
CA ILE A 178 13.00 -9.86 -17.11
C ILE A 178 14.16 -10.36 -16.25
N LEU A 179 14.23 -9.93 -14.98
CA LEU A 179 15.32 -10.29 -14.09
C LEU A 179 15.44 -11.81 -13.92
N GLY A 180 16.68 -12.31 -13.91
CA GLY A 180 17.00 -13.74 -13.85
C GLY A 180 16.88 -14.48 -15.18
N CYS A 181 16.45 -13.83 -16.26
CA CYS A 181 16.47 -14.38 -17.63
C CYS A 181 17.53 -13.65 -18.45
N TYR A 182 18.74 -14.22 -18.53
CA TYR A 182 19.90 -13.57 -19.14
C TYR A 182 19.66 -13.05 -20.57
N ASP A 183 18.92 -13.78 -21.42
CA ASP A 183 18.61 -13.33 -22.78
C ASP A 183 17.74 -12.05 -22.77
N SER A 184 16.76 -11.99 -21.87
CA SER A 184 15.87 -10.83 -21.72
C SER A 184 16.59 -9.66 -21.06
N GLU A 185 17.45 -9.92 -20.07
CA GLU A 185 18.30 -8.90 -19.44
C GLU A 185 19.25 -8.29 -20.46
N ASP A 186 19.98 -9.12 -21.21
CA ASP A 186 20.93 -8.67 -22.22
C ASP A 186 20.23 -7.80 -23.27
N TYR A 187 19.06 -8.23 -23.76
CA TYR A 187 18.26 -7.43 -24.68
C TYR A 187 17.77 -6.12 -24.04
N PHE A 188 17.36 -6.13 -22.76
CA PHE A 188 16.98 -4.92 -22.04
C PHE A 188 18.17 -3.94 -21.89
N LEU A 189 19.38 -4.44 -21.62
CA LEU A 189 20.61 -3.65 -21.57
C LEU A 189 20.95 -3.04 -22.93
N GLU A 190 20.89 -3.84 -24.00
CA GLU A 190 21.14 -3.41 -25.38
C GLU A 190 20.18 -2.31 -25.84
N LYS A 191 18.95 -2.32 -25.33
CA LYS A 191 17.92 -1.29 -25.62
C LYS A 191 17.93 -0.10 -24.64
N GLU A 192 19.04 0.10 -23.94
CA GLU A 192 19.24 1.22 -23.01
C GLU A 192 18.28 1.21 -21.81
N GLY A 193 17.73 0.05 -21.42
CA GLY A 193 16.76 -0.05 -20.34
C GLY A 193 17.27 0.49 -18.98
N ILE A 194 18.55 0.29 -18.67
CA ILE A 194 19.20 0.87 -17.47
C ILE A 194 19.21 2.40 -17.51
N PHE A 195 19.39 3.00 -18.69
CA PHE A 195 19.41 4.45 -18.83
C PHE A 195 18.02 5.01 -18.51
N LEU A 196 16.97 4.35 -19.00
CA LEU A 196 15.59 4.70 -18.71
C LEU A 196 15.24 4.52 -17.22
N LEU A 197 15.70 3.43 -16.56
CA LEU A 197 15.52 3.25 -15.12
C LEU A 197 16.18 4.38 -14.32
N LEU A 198 17.40 4.78 -14.68
CA LEU A 198 18.12 5.86 -14.03
C LEU A 198 17.47 7.23 -14.30
N ASP A 199 16.90 7.45 -15.48
CA ASP A 199 16.13 8.66 -15.79
C ASP A 199 14.87 8.77 -14.93
N ILE A 200 14.15 7.66 -14.74
CA ILE A 200 12.98 7.59 -13.85
C ILE A 200 13.42 7.78 -12.39
N LEU A 201 14.53 7.16 -11.96
CA LEU A 201 15.09 7.32 -10.62
C LEU A 201 15.47 8.79 -10.34
N ALA A 202 16.01 9.49 -11.34
CA ALA A 202 16.39 10.89 -11.25
C ALA A 202 15.19 11.84 -11.02
N LEU A 203 13.95 11.39 -11.30
CA LEU A 203 12.73 12.12 -10.93
C LEU A 203 12.51 12.17 -9.41
N ASN A 204 13.20 11.31 -8.63
CA ASN A 204 13.21 11.31 -7.17
C ASN A 204 11.80 11.23 -6.56
N GLN A 205 10.95 10.38 -7.13
CA GLN A 205 9.63 10.07 -6.58
C GLN A 205 9.76 8.96 -5.53
N LYS A 206 9.66 9.32 -4.24
CA LYS A 206 9.89 8.41 -3.09
C LYS A 206 9.21 7.03 -3.22
N LYS A 207 7.97 7.00 -3.69
CA LYS A 207 7.17 5.77 -3.87
C LYS A 207 7.77 4.74 -4.83
N PHE A 208 8.66 5.16 -5.74
CA PHE A 208 9.29 4.28 -6.73
C PHE A 208 10.79 4.12 -6.49
N CYS A 209 11.43 5.02 -5.72
CA CYS A 209 12.89 5.00 -5.51
C CYS A 209 13.38 3.64 -5.00
N ASN A 210 12.75 3.08 -3.97
CA ASN A 210 13.20 1.82 -3.37
C ASN A 210 13.02 0.64 -4.35
N LEU A 211 11.91 0.60 -5.09
CA LEU A 211 11.65 -0.44 -6.08
C LEU A 211 12.67 -0.38 -7.22
N ILE A 212 12.92 0.81 -7.78
CA ILE A 212 13.91 1.00 -8.85
C ILE A 212 15.31 0.65 -8.36
N LEU A 213 15.68 1.06 -7.13
CA LEU A 213 16.97 0.71 -6.55
C LEU A 213 17.10 -0.81 -6.33
N GLY A 214 16.04 -1.48 -5.91
CA GLY A 214 16.00 -2.94 -5.84
C GLY A 214 16.26 -3.58 -7.21
N ILE A 215 15.51 -3.18 -8.23
CA ILE A 215 15.68 -3.68 -9.61
C ILE A 215 17.12 -3.47 -10.09
N MET A 216 17.69 -2.30 -9.81
CA MET A 216 19.07 -1.97 -10.17
C MET A 216 20.09 -2.87 -9.47
N VAL A 217 19.85 -3.28 -8.22
CA VAL A 217 20.73 -4.19 -7.48
C VAL A 217 20.71 -5.57 -8.12
N GLU A 218 19.54 -6.11 -8.42
CA GLU A 218 19.41 -7.41 -9.10
C GLU A 218 20.08 -7.41 -10.48
N PHE A 219 19.89 -6.34 -11.28
CA PHE A 219 20.61 -6.22 -12.57
C PHE A 219 22.13 -6.21 -12.41
N CYS A 220 22.69 -5.81 -11.26
CA CYS A 220 24.13 -5.81 -11.06
C CYS A 220 24.73 -7.21 -10.99
N ASP A 221 23.91 -8.26 -10.84
CA ASP A 221 24.37 -9.65 -10.98
C ASP A 221 24.77 -9.96 -12.43
N ASN A 222 24.21 -9.25 -13.41
CA ASN A 222 24.67 -9.31 -14.79
C ASN A 222 25.94 -8.44 -14.96
N PRO A 223 27.09 -9.03 -15.38
CA PRO A 223 28.36 -8.32 -15.45
C PRO A 223 28.36 -7.15 -16.43
N LYS A 224 27.49 -7.17 -17.44
CA LYS A 224 27.38 -6.10 -18.45
C LYS A 224 26.77 -4.83 -17.87
N THR A 225 25.89 -4.94 -16.86
CA THR A 225 25.15 -3.81 -16.27
C THR A 225 26.06 -2.68 -15.80
N SER A 226 27.20 -3.01 -15.19
CA SER A 226 28.15 -2.03 -14.66
C SER A 226 28.62 -1.00 -15.71
N ALA A 227 28.81 -1.43 -16.96
CA ALA A 227 29.21 -0.55 -18.06
C ALA A 227 28.10 0.44 -18.41
N HIS A 228 26.84 -0.01 -18.46
CA HIS A 228 25.68 0.83 -18.75
C HIS A 228 25.44 1.87 -17.63
N VAL A 229 25.53 1.45 -16.37
CA VAL A 229 25.39 2.37 -15.21
C VAL A 229 26.46 3.47 -15.23
N ASN A 230 27.71 3.10 -15.52
CA ASN A 230 28.82 4.06 -15.59
C ASN A 230 28.75 4.99 -16.82
N ALA A 231 28.15 4.52 -17.91
CA ALA A 231 27.97 5.30 -19.13
C ALA A 231 26.82 6.32 -19.03
N TRP A 232 25.81 6.07 -18.19
CA TRP A 232 24.64 6.96 -18.07
C TRP A 232 25.02 8.39 -17.68
N ARG A 233 24.37 9.36 -18.33
CA ARG A 233 24.47 10.80 -18.06
C ARG A 233 23.08 11.40 -18.01
N GLY A 234 22.66 11.82 -16.82
CA GLY A 234 21.41 12.53 -16.61
C GLY A 234 21.51 14.03 -16.94
N LYS A 235 20.45 14.78 -16.64
CA LYS A 235 20.38 16.24 -16.87
C LYS A 235 21.55 16.96 -16.19
N LYS A 236 22.22 17.84 -16.93
CA LYS A 236 23.44 18.58 -16.51
C LYS A 236 24.62 17.66 -16.17
N ASP A 237 24.84 16.64 -17.00
CA ASP A 237 25.93 15.66 -16.84
C ASP A 237 25.96 14.96 -15.47
N LEU A 238 24.77 14.73 -14.90
CA LEU A 238 24.64 14.00 -13.65
C LEU A 238 25.05 12.53 -13.86
N THR A 239 26.07 12.06 -13.14
CA THR A 239 26.47 10.66 -13.16
C THR A 239 25.61 9.80 -12.24
N ALA A 240 25.52 8.49 -12.50
CA ALA A 240 24.79 7.55 -11.66
C ALA A 240 25.30 7.57 -10.21
N ALA A 241 26.62 7.57 -10.01
CA ALA A 241 27.23 7.69 -8.68
C ALA A 241 26.81 8.99 -7.95
N SER A 242 26.80 10.13 -8.65
CA SER A 242 26.35 11.40 -8.06
C SER A 242 24.86 11.37 -7.69
N LEU A 243 24.02 10.76 -8.53
CA LEU A 243 22.60 10.57 -8.25
C LEU A 243 22.39 9.71 -6.99
N LEU A 244 23.05 8.56 -6.91
CA LEU A 244 22.94 7.63 -5.77
C LEU A 244 23.40 8.29 -4.46
N ILE A 245 24.53 9.00 -4.49
CA ILE A 245 25.00 9.76 -3.32
C ILE A 245 23.98 10.83 -2.92
N LYS A 246 23.37 11.55 -3.86
CA LYS A 246 22.35 12.56 -3.55
C LYS A 246 21.09 11.94 -2.93
N LEU A 247 20.65 10.78 -3.44
CA LEU A 247 19.51 10.05 -2.87
C LEU A 247 19.83 9.60 -1.45
N TRP A 248 21.00 9.00 -1.24
CA TRP A 248 21.49 8.61 0.09
C TRP A 248 21.53 9.80 1.06
N ARG A 249 22.13 10.93 0.67
CA ARG A 249 22.18 12.14 1.50
C ARG A 249 20.82 12.69 1.86
N LYS A 250 19.84 12.57 0.97
CA LYS A 250 18.47 12.99 1.22
C LYS A 250 17.82 12.07 2.26
N GLU A 251 18.00 10.76 2.13
CA GLU A 251 17.48 9.77 3.08
C GLU A 251 18.08 9.98 4.47
N GLU A 252 19.41 10.13 4.58
CA GLU A 252 20.09 10.44 5.83
C GLU A 252 19.51 11.66 6.54
N LYS A 253 19.22 12.71 5.77
CA LYS A 253 18.62 13.94 6.31
C LYS A 253 17.21 13.71 6.82
N GLU A 254 16.42 12.88 6.16
CA GLU A 254 15.07 12.52 6.58
C GLU A 254 15.06 11.63 7.83
N LEU A 255 16.06 10.75 7.96
CA LEU A 255 16.32 9.96 9.16
C LEU A 255 16.90 10.79 10.32
N GLY A 256 17.24 12.06 10.09
CA GLY A 256 17.78 12.95 11.13
C GLY A 256 19.27 12.76 11.44
N VAL A 257 20.03 12.11 10.56
CA VAL A 257 21.47 11.87 10.75
C VAL A 257 22.22 13.20 10.76
N LYS A 258 22.90 13.50 11.88
CA LYS A 258 23.70 14.71 12.04
C LYS A 258 25.10 14.52 11.46
N ARG A 259 25.58 15.52 10.72
CA ARG A 259 26.95 15.55 10.17
C ARG A 259 27.68 16.85 10.54
N ASP A 260 29.00 16.76 10.66
CA ASP A 260 29.88 17.89 10.95
C ASP A 260 30.21 18.69 9.68
N ARG A 261 31.04 19.74 9.84
CA ARG A 261 31.47 20.60 8.73
C ARG A 261 32.29 19.88 7.66
N ASN A 262 32.89 18.73 7.99
CA ASN A 262 33.68 17.90 7.08
C ASN A 262 32.86 16.74 6.49
N GLY A 263 31.55 16.67 6.80
CA GLY A 263 30.67 15.61 6.36
C GLY A 263 30.83 14.30 7.12
N LYS A 264 31.49 14.26 8.29
CA LYS A 264 31.51 13.09 9.18
C LYS A 264 30.22 13.02 10.01
N ILE A 265 29.75 11.82 10.32
CA ILE A 265 28.62 11.63 11.25
C ILE A 265 29.09 12.03 12.66
N VAL A 266 28.29 12.84 13.37
CA VAL A 266 28.67 13.41 14.69
C VAL A 266 27.95 12.77 15.86
N ASP A 267 26.89 12.01 15.60
CA ASP A 267 26.02 11.42 16.62
C ASP A 267 25.89 9.92 16.33
N PHE A 268 26.80 9.13 16.90
CA PHE A 268 26.80 7.66 16.84
C PHE A 268 25.96 7.03 17.96
N GLU A 269 25.49 7.84 18.92
CA GLU A 269 24.76 7.36 20.10
C GLU A 269 23.29 7.05 19.79
N ASN A 270 22.70 7.71 18.79
CA ASN A 270 21.29 7.52 18.40
C ASN A 270 21.12 7.33 16.89
N LEU A 271 21.87 6.41 16.29
CA LEU A 271 21.71 6.07 14.87
C LEU A 271 20.49 5.17 14.66
N PRO A 272 19.47 5.61 13.91
CA PRO A 272 18.28 4.80 13.66
C PRO A 272 18.64 3.59 12.77
N GLY A 273 18.18 2.40 13.17
CA GLY A 273 18.30 1.17 12.37
C GLY A 273 19.54 0.31 12.64
N LEU A 274 20.40 0.69 13.58
CA LEU A 274 21.47 -0.18 14.05
C LEU A 274 20.96 -1.24 15.04
N SER A 275 21.51 -2.45 14.95
CA SER A 275 21.25 -3.52 15.91
C SER A 275 22.03 -3.28 17.22
N ALA A 276 21.65 -3.97 18.29
CA ALA A 276 22.41 -3.93 19.54
C ALA A 276 23.87 -4.41 19.35
N GLU A 277 24.09 -5.38 18.47
CA GLU A 277 25.42 -5.87 18.11
C GLU A 277 26.27 -4.79 17.41
N ASP A 278 25.65 -3.98 16.54
CA ASP A 278 26.32 -2.84 15.90
C ASP A 278 26.70 -1.77 16.94
N PHE A 279 25.83 -1.51 17.91
CA PHE A 279 26.12 -0.55 18.98
C PHE A 279 27.21 -1.05 19.95
N VAL A 280 27.27 -2.36 20.23
CA VAL A 280 28.38 -2.99 20.96
C VAL A 280 29.69 -2.85 20.18
N THR A 281 29.65 -3.04 18.86
CA THR A 281 30.80 -2.89 17.97
C THR A 281 31.26 -1.43 17.90
N LEU A 282 30.33 -0.48 17.87
CA LEU A 282 30.62 0.96 17.90
C LEU A 282 31.43 1.36 19.13
N CYS A 283 31.18 0.75 20.30
CA CYS A 283 31.97 1.02 21.50
C CYS A 283 33.46 0.73 21.30
N ILE A 284 33.78 -0.33 20.54
CA ILE A 284 35.15 -0.69 20.18
C ILE A 284 35.71 0.32 19.17
N ILE A 285 34.95 0.64 18.12
CA ILE A 285 35.35 1.60 17.09
C ILE A 285 35.69 2.96 17.70
N HIS A 286 34.86 3.45 18.63
CA HIS A 286 35.06 4.73 19.33
C HIS A 286 36.36 4.77 20.14
N ARG A 287 36.82 3.62 20.64
CA ARG A 287 37.99 3.49 21.52
C ARG A 287 39.15 2.77 20.84
N TYR A 288 39.10 2.58 19.52
CA TYR A 288 40.10 1.84 18.76
C TYR A 288 41.53 2.34 19.03
N PHE A 289 41.75 3.65 19.02
CA PHE A 289 43.08 4.21 19.29
C PHE A 289 43.53 3.97 20.74
N ASP A 290 42.62 4.06 21.72
CA ASP A 290 42.94 3.77 23.13
C ASP A 290 43.36 2.30 23.28
N PHE A 291 42.65 1.38 22.60
CA PHE A 291 43.00 -0.03 22.56
C PHE A 291 44.35 -0.28 21.87
N LYS A 292 44.60 0.37 20.73
CA LYS A 292 45.85 0.18 19.99
C LYS A 292 47.05 0.71 20.76
N ILE A 293 46.89 1.82 21.47
CA ILE A 293 47.93 2.34 22.39
C ILE A 293 48.19 1.32 23.51
N GLY A 294 47.15 0.76 24.12
CA GLY A 294 47.30 -0.29 25.15
C GLY A 294 48.00 -1.54 24.66
N GLU A 295 47.69 -1.99 23.45
CA GLU A 295 48.36 -3.13 22.78
C GLU A 295 49.86 -2.87 22.63
N ILE A 296 50.24 -1.71 22.08
CA ILE A 296 51.65 -1.32 21.89
C ILE A 296 52.40 -1.28 23.23
N TRP A 297 51.79 -0.71 24.28
CA TRP A 297 52.45 -0.66 25.59
C TRP A 297 52.60 -2.03 26.26
N ASN A 298 51.65 -2.95 26.02
CA ASN A 298 51.78 -4.33 26.46
C ASN A 298 52.89 -5.06 25.70
N GLU A 299 53.00 -4.87 24.37
CA GLU A 299 54.10 -5.41 23.56
C GLU A 299 55.46 -4.91 24.07
N VAL A 300 55.61 -3.60 24.27
CA VAL A 300 56.84 -3.01 24.83
C VAL A 300 57.17 -3.60 26.21
N SER A 301 56.17 -3.80 27.07
CA SER A 301 56.36 -4.44 28.38
C SER A 301 56.86 -5.88 28.26
N GLU A 302 56.31 -6.67 27.32
CA GLU A 302 56.74 -8.05 27.09
C GLU A 302 58.15 -8.12 26.47
N GLU A 303 58.48 -7.23 25.52
CA GLU A 303 59.83 -7.14 24.94
C GLU A 303 60.89 -6.82 26.00
N ILE A 304 60.62 -5.86 26.89
CA ILE A 304 61.52 -5.52 28.00
C ILE A 304 61.79 -6.74 28.91
N LYS A 305 60.76 -7.57 29.15
CA LYS A 305 60.89 -8.82 29.93
C LYS A 305 61.73 -9.86 29.19
N LEU A 306 61.51 -10.02 27.87
CA LEU A 306 62.24 -10.97 27.02
C LEU A 306 63.74 -10.62 26.92
N GLU A 307 64.05 -9.34 26.74
CA GLU A 307 65.42 -8.83 26.63
C GLU A 307 66.13 -8.70 27.99
N LYS A 308 65.41 -8.91 29.10
CA LYS A 308 65.92 -8.80 30.48
C LYS A 308 66.52 -7.43 30.79
N LEU A 309 65.94 -6.38 30.20
CA LEU A 309 66.35 -5.00 30.45
C LEU A 309 65.92 -4.57 31.85
N ARG A 310 66.79 -3.84 32.56
CA ARG A 310 66.52 -3.34 33.91
C ARG A 310 66.06 -1.89 33.83
N LEU A 311 64.75 -1.67 33.96
CA LEU A 311 64.17 -0.33 33.97
C LEU A 311 64.59 0.46 35.22
N VAL A 312 64.70 1.78 35.08
CA VAL A 312 64.84 2.68 36.22
C VAL A 312 63.49 2.74 36.95
N THR A 313 63.52 2.89 38.27
CA THR A 313 62.30 2.89 39.13
C THR A 313 61.24 3.92 38.71
N THR A 314 61.64 5.04 38.08
CA THR A 314 60.71 6.04 37.52
C THR A 314 59.99 5.53 36.27
N ASP A 315 60.70 4.82 35.40
CA ASP A 315 60.17 4.32 34.14
C ASP A 315 59.27 3.11 34.36
N GLU A 316 59.64 2.24 35.30
CA GLU A 316 58.80 1.13 35.74
C GLU A 316 57.45 1.61 36.30
N LYS A 317 57.46 2.66 37.13
CA LYS A 317 56.21 3.28 37.63
C LYS A 317 55.38 3.89 36.51
N SER A 318 56.02 4.54 35.55
CA SER A 318 55.34 5.19 34.42
C SER A 318 54.70 4.14 33.50
N LEU A 319 55.44 3.09 33.15
CA LEU A 319 54.95 1.97 32.35
C LEU A 319 53.75 1.27 33.02
N ASN A 320 53.86 0.94 34.31
CA ASN A 320 52.76 0.33 35.07
C ASN A 320 51.53 1.24 35.15
N SER A 321 51.72 2.56 35.26
CA SER A 321 50.62 3.53 35.27
C SER A 321 49.91 3.61 33.91
N ILE A 322 50.65 3.56 32.81
CA ILE A 322 50.10 3.57 31.45
C ILE A 322 49.31 2.28 31.18
N ILE A 323 49.89 1.11 31.50
CA ILE A 323 49.22 -0.19 31.33
C ILE A 323 47.92 -0.22 32.13
N ALA A 324 47.96 0.18 33.41
CA ALA A 324 46.78 0.24 34.26
C ALA A 324 45.70 1.19 33.71
N ALA A 325 46.09 2.35 33.17
CA ALA A 325 45.16 3.28 32.53
C ALA A 325 44.48 2.65 31.30
N THR A 326 45.25 1.98 30.44
CA THR A 326 44.71 1.32 29.24
C THR A 326 43.81 0.12 29.57
N GLU A 327 44.15 -0.64 30.60
CA GLU A 327 43.33 -1.76 31.07
C GLU A 327 42.00 -1.29 31.68
N ASN A 328 42.03 -0.15 32.41
CA ASN A 328 40.81 0.47 32.94
C ASN A 328 39.87 0.93 31.83
N ILE A 329 40.39 1.46 30.71
CA ILE A 329 39.56 1.79 29.54
C ILE A 329 38.89 0.54 28.98
N GLY A 330 39.61 -0.58 28.87
CA GLY A 330 39.04 -1.85 28.43
C GLY A 330 37.92 -2.36 29.35
N LYS A 331 38.13 -2.29 30.67
CA LYS A 331 37.10 -2.65 31.67
C LYS A 331 35.86 -1.75 31.57
N MET A 332 36.05 -0.45 31.37
CA MET A 332 34.94 0.50 31.18
C MET A 332 34.13 0.18 29.92
N VAL A 333 34.80 -0.09 28.79
CA VAL A 333 34.11 -0.45 27.54
C VAL A 333 33.35 -1.77 27.68
N ALA A 334 33.95 -2.79 28.31
CA ALA A 334 33.28 -4.06 28.58
C ALA A 334 32.04 -3.88 29.47
N SER A 335 32.14 -3.04 30.51
CA SER A 335 30.98 -2.72 31.36
C SER A 335 29.86 -2.04 30.57
N LEU A 336 30.20 -1.09 29.70
CA LEU A 336 29.22 -0.39 28.86
C LEU A 336 28.54 -1.34 27.88
N GLN A 337 29.29 -2.24 27.25
CA GLN A 337 28.74 -3.26 26.35
C GLN A 337 27.76 -4.20 27.07
N SER A 338 28.09 -4.66 28.28
CA SER A 338 27.20 -5.47 29.11
C SER A 338 25.90 -4.72 29.46
N GLU A 339 26.01 -3.47 29.89
CA GLU A 339 24.84 -2.63 30.20
C GLU A 339 23.92 -2.45 28.98
N MET A 340 24.50 -2.24 27.78
CA MET A 340 23.74 -2.10 26.55
C MET A 340 22.98 -3.38 26.17
N ILE A 341 23.61 -4.55 26.32
CA ILE A 341 22.98 -5.85 26.08
C ILE A 341 21.83 -6.09 27.08
N GLU A 342 22.06 -5.80 28.36
CA GLU A 342 21.02 -5.95 29.40
C GLU A 342 19.83 -5.02 29.17
N ASN A 343 20.07 -3.75 28.85
CA ASN A 343 19.03 -2.78 28.54
C ASN A 343 18.21 -3.19 27.31
N GLN A 344 18.85 -3.73 26.27
CA GLN A 344 18.15 -4.24 25.09
C GLN A 344 17.28 -5.43 25.45
N ALA A 345 17.81 -6.41 26.20
CA ALA A 345 17.03 -7.57 26.63
C ALA A 345 15.79 -7.16 27.44
N LEU A 346 15.92 -6.16 28.31
CA LEU A 346 14.80 -5.60 29.05
C LEU A 346 13.76 -4.94 28.13
N GLN A 347 14.20 -4.17 27.13
CA GLN A 347 13.31 -3.54 26.16
C GLN A 347 12.58 -4.58 25.30
N ASP A 348 13.26 -5.64 24.89
CA ASP A 348 12.68 -6.71 24.08
C ASP A 348 11.57 -7.44 24.85
N VAL A 349 11.81 -7.77 26.12
CA VAL A 349 10.78 -8.35 27.00
C VAL A 349 9.58 -7.40 27.15
N GLN A 350 9.82 -6.09 27.32
CA GLN A 350 8.73 -5.11 27.39
C GLN A 350 7.94 -5.00 26.07
N ASN A 351 8.63 -5.04 24.94
CA ASN A 351 8.02 -4.98 23.62
C ASN A 351 7.19 -6.23 23.34
N GLU A 352 7.73 -7.41 23.65
CA GLU A 352 7.02 -8.69 23.57
C GLU A 352 5.74 -8.66 24.41
N GLN A 353 5.81 -8.20 25.67
CA GLN A 353 4.63 -8.04 26.52
C GLN A 353 3.56 -7.10 25.91
N ARG A 354 3.98 -6.00 25.29
CA ARG A 354 3.05 -5.08 24.59
C ARG A 354 2.39 -5.76 23.39
N VAL A 355 3.14 -6.54 22.62
CA VAL A 355 2.60 -7.30 21.47
C VAL A 355 1.58 -8.32 21.94
N TYR A 356 1.89 -9.12 22.97
CA TYR A 356 0.93 -10.07 23.54
C TYR A 356 -0.34 -9.38 24.06
N ALA A 357 -0.21 -8.24 24.74
CA ALA A 357 -1.37 -7.47 25.19
C ALA A 357 -2.25 -7.01 24.01
N LYS A 358 -1.64 -6.62 22.89
CA LYS A 358 -2.37 -6.23 21.66
C LYS A 358 -3.08 -7.44 21.03
N ILE A 359 -2.44 -8.61 20.98
CA ILE A 359 -3.04 -9.85 20.50
C ILE A 359 -4.27 -10.20 21.35
N GLN A 360 -4.13 -10.20 22.68
CA GLN A 360 -5.24 -10.46 23.59
C GLN A 360 -6.39 -9.47 23.41
N ALA A 361 -6.10 -8.17 23.27
CA ALA A 361 -7.11 -7.15 23.01
C ALA A 361 -7.84 -7.38 21.67
N THR A 362 -7.11 -7.80 20.63
CA THR A 362 -7.66 -8.12 19.31
C THR A 362 -8.59 -9.34 19.38
N HIS A 363 -8.19 -10.39 20.12
CA HIS A 363 -9.06 -11.54 20.39
C HIS A 363 -10.35 -11.14 21.09
N LYS A 364 -10.26 -10.28 22.13
CA LYS A 364 -11.43 -9.77 22.85
C LYS A 364 -12.36 -8.95 21.95
N GLN A 365 -11.80 -8.11 21.08
CA GLN A 365 -12.58 -7.37 20.09
C GLN A 365 -13.28 -8.29 19.08
N ARG A 366 -12.58 -9.34 18.60
CA ARG A 366 -13.15 -10.33 17.69
C ARG A 366 -14.28 -11.11 18.36
N GLU A 367 -14.12 -11.49 19.62
CA GLU A 367 -15.17 -12.16 20.39
C GLU A 367 -16.41 -11.24 20.56
N GLN A 368 -16.21 -9.95 20.84
CA GLN A 368 -17.28 -8.97 20.88
C GLN A 368 -17.97 -8.77 19.52
N ALA A 369 -17.21 -8.73 18.43
CA ALA A 369 -17.74 -8.65 17.07
C ALA A 369 -18.55 -9.89 16.72
N ASN A 370 -18.08 -11.09 17.07
CA ASN A 370 -18.81 -12.35 16.90
C ASN A 370 -20.13 -12.33 17.69
N LYS A 371 -20.13 -11.93 18.97
CA LYS A 371 -21.36 -11.77 19.76
C LYS A 371 -22.31 -10.76 19.15
N SER A 372 -21.79 -9.65 18.62
CA SER A 372 -22.60 -8.64 17.91
C SER A 372 -23.20 -9.20 16.61
N TRP A 373 -22.44 -9.99 15.86
CA TRP A 373 -22.88 -10.66 14.64
C TRP A 373 -23.95 -11.72 14.93
N GLU A 374 -23.74 -12.55 15.95
CA GLU A 374 -24.74 -13.50 16.43
C GLU A 374 -26.04 -12.80 16.84
N ASN A 375 -25.94 -11.67 17.56
CA ASN A 375 -27.10 -10.84 17.89
C ASN A 375 -27.78 -10.27 16.64
N PHE A 376 -27.02 -9.84 15.64
CA PHE A 376 -27.56 -9.35 14.37
C PHE A 376 -28.30 -10.47 13.61
N LEU A 377 -27.69 -11.64 13.44
CA LEU A 377 -28.31 -12.81 12.84
C LEU A 377 -29.57 -13.22 13.61
N ALA A 378 -29.52 -13.28 14.93
CA ALA A 378 -30.68 -13.60 15.75
C ALA A 378 -31.82 -12.58 15.58
N ARG A 379 -31.52 -11.32 15.28
CA ARG A 379 -32.50 -10.27 14.97
C ARG A 379 -33.05 -10.34 13.54
N THR A 380 -32.41 -11.03 12.60
CA THR A 380 -32.88 -11.10 11.21
C THR A 380 -33.47 -12.46 10.85
N SER A 381 -32.95 -13.56 11.39
CA SER A 381 -33.30 -14.92 10.96
C SER A 381 -33.95 -15.78 12.05
N ASN A 382 -33.73 -15.50 13.34
CA ASN A 382 -34.29 -16.33 14.43
C ASN A 382 -35.72 -15.90 14.83
N ALA A 383 -36.71 -16.67 14.37
CA ALA A 383 -38.13 -16.40 14.64
C ALA A 383 -38.50 -16.36 16.13
N LYS A 384 -37.84 -17.14 17.01
CA LYS A 384 -38.11 -17.13 18.46
C LYS A 384 -37.64 -15.81 19.09
N THR A 385 -36.46 -15.34 18.71
CA THR A 385 -35.88 -14.07 19.19
C THR A 385 -36.68 -12.88 18.70
N LEU A 386 -37.07 -12.87 17.42
CA LEU A 386 -37.96 -11.86 16.83
C LEU A 386 -39.32 -11.77 17.54
N LYS A 387 -39.95 -12.91 17.85
CA LYS A 387 -41.21 -12.94 18.61
C LYS A 387 -41.05 -12.36 20.02
N LYS A 388 -39.94 -12.64 20.71
CA LYS A 388 -39.64 -12.06 22.03
C LYS A 388 -39.43 -10.54 21.95
N ALA A 389 -38.65 -10.07 20.96
CA ALA A 389 -38.42 -8.64 20.74
C ALA A 389 -39.73 -7.89 20.41
N LYS A 390 -40.59 -8.48 19.57
CA LYS A 390 -41.93 -7.94 19.27
C LYS A 390 -42.79 -7.82 20.52
N LYS A 391 -42.82 -8.85 21.38
CA LYS A 391 -43.54 -8.78 22.68
C LYS A 391 -43.02 -7.68 23.60
N LEU A 392 -41.70 -7.48 23.65
CA LEU A 392 -41.09 -6.40 24.44
C LEU A 392 -41.47 -5.02 23.89
N GLN A 393 -41.44 -4.86 22.56
CA GLN A 393 -41.88 -3.63 21.89
C GLN A 393 -43.37 -3.36 22.16
N GLU A 394 -44.24 -4.36 22.04
CA GLU A 394 -45.66 -4.26 22.37
C GLU A 394 -45.86 -3.85 23.83
N LYS A 395 -45.12 -4.45 24.77
CA LYS A 395 -45.18 -4.08 26.19
C LYS A 395 -44.73 -2.64 26.45
N ALA A 396 -43.67 -2.18 25.78
CA ALA A 396 -43.18 -0.80 25.88
C ALA A 396 -44.21 0.20 25.31
N ILE A 397 -44.84 -0.14 24.18
CA ILE A 397 -45.94 0.64 23.59
C ILE A 397 -47.11 0.70 24.57
N GLU A 398 -47.52 -0.43 25.14
CA GLU A 398 -48.61 -0.51 26.13
C GLU A 398 -48.31 0.36 27.35
N SER A 399 -47.08 0.31 27.88
CA SER A 399 -46.67 1.15 29.02
C SER A 399 -46.55 2.64 28.70
N SER A 400 -46.35 3.00 27.43
CA SER A 400 -46.33 4.40 26.99
C SER A 400 -47.72 4.98 26.73
N ARG A 401 -48.78 4.16 26.79
CA ARG A 401 -50.16 4.63 26.61
C ARG A 401 -50.63 5.36 27.87
N TYR A 402 -51.16 6.57 27.67
CA TYR A 402 -51.82 7.34 28.73
C TYR A 402 -53.08 6.60 29.22
N THR A 403 -53.21 6.44 30.53
CA THR A 403 -54.33 5.73 31.19
C THR A 403 -55.56 6.62 31.39
N GLU A 404 -55.40 7.95 31.46
CA GLU A 404 -56.49 8.91 31.64
C GLU A 404 -56.72 9.73 30.37
N ARG A 405 -57.97 9.77 29.90
CA ARG A 405 -58.39 10.44 28.68
C ARG A 405 -58.99 11.83 29.02
N PRO A 406 -58.36 12.95 28.63
CA PRO A 406 -58.98 14.26 28.79
C PRO A 406 -60.18 14.41 27.83
N GLN A 407 -61.28 14.98 28.31
CA GLN A 407 -62.60 14.97 27.63
C GLN A 407 -62.66 15.73 26.29
N ASN A 408 -61.66 16.57 25.95
CA ASN A 408 -61.72 17.47 24.78
C ASN A 408 -60.44 17.49 23.92
N ALA A 409 -59.78 16.34 23.70
CA ALA A 409 -58.63 16.26 22.78
C ALA A 409 -58.86 15.23 21.67
N THR A 410 -58.63 15.64 20.41
CA THR A 410 -58.69 14.76 19.24
C THR A 410 -57.39 13.96 19.14
N PHE A 411 -57.44 12.66 19.42
CA PHE A 411 -56.26 11.79 19.32
C PHE A 411 -56.24 11.04 18.00
N HIS A 412 -55.11 11.10 17.29
CA HIS A 412 -54.85 10.24 16.13
C HIS A 412 -54.28 8.91 16.61
N GLN A 413 -54.92 7.81 16.22
CA GLN A 413 -54.43 6.47 16.55
C GLN A 413 -53.15 6.17 15.74
N THR A 414 -51.99 6.19 16.40
CA THR A 414 -50.69 5.93 15.77
C THR A 414 -50.41 4.45 15.52
N VAL A 415 -51.26 3.56 16.05
CA VAL A 415 -51.12 2.11 15.92
C VAL A 415 -52.17 1.56 14.95
N ILE A 416 -51.73 1.20 13.74
CA ILE A 416 -52.55 0.50 12.75
C ILE A 416 -52.53 -0.99 13.10
N LYS A 417 -53.66 -1.54 13.57
CA LYS A 417 -53.79 -2.96 13.88
C LYS A 417 -53.65 -3.79 12.59
N GLY A 418 -52.78 -4.79 12.60
CA GLY A 418 -52.59 -5.73 11.47
C GLY A 418 -51.58 -5.28 10.40
N LEU A 419 -50.83 -4.21 10.62
CA LEU A 419 -49.82 -3.74 9.65
C LEU A 419 -48.57 -4.65 9.68
N ASN A 420 -48.50 -5.62 8.75
CA ASN A 420 -47.34 -6.48 8.52
C ASN A 420 -46.50 -5.96 7.34
N THR A 421 -46.16 -4.67 7.31
CA THR A 421 -45.33 -4.12 6.23
C THR A 421 -43.85 -4.32 6.57
N THR A 422 -43.17 -5.20 5.85
CA THR A 422 -41.71 -5.17 5.71
C THR A 422 -41.37 -3.96 4.84
N VAL A 423 -40.68 -2.96 5.39
CA VAL A 423 -40.24 -1.79 4.61
C VAL A 423 -39.16 -2.28 3.63
N PRO A 424 -39.37 -2.23 2.30
CA PRO A 424 -38.27 -2.42 1.38
C PRO A 424 -37.41 -1.16 1.38
N SER A 425 -36.11 -1.32 1.66
CA SER A 425 -35.11 -0.26 1.50
C SER A 425 -34.95 0.08 0.01
N GLY A 426 -35.86 0.87 -0.56
CA GLY A 426 -35.81 1.13 -2.01
C GLY A 426 -36.61 2.31 -2.55
N ARG A 427 -37.51 2.94 -1.76
CA ARG A 427 -38.15 4.19 -2.21
C ARG A 427 -38.23 5.18 -1.06
N VAL A 428 -37.45 6.25 -1.17
CA VAL A 428 -37.70 7.47 -0.39
C VAL A 428 -39.00 8.06 -0.94
N VAL A 429 -40.10 7.87 -0.21
CA VAL A 429 -41.34 8.61 -0.44
C VAL A 429 -41.25 9.86 0.42
N THR A 430 -41.12 11.01 -0.21
CA THR A 430 -41.30 12.30 0.45
C THR A 430 -42.78 12.44 0.80
N VAL A 431 -43.12 12.15 2.05
CA VAL A 431 -44.42 12.53 2.61
C VAL A 431 -44.43 14.05 2.68
N GLN A 432 -45.27 14.69 1.87
CA GLN A 432 -45.54 16.11 2.09
C GLN A 432 -46.22 16.23 3.44
N SER A 433 -45.56 16.88 4.40
CA SER A 433 -46.21 17.25 5.65
C SER A 433 -47.42 18.14 5.33
N THR A 434 -48.51 17.79 6.00
CA THR A 434 -49.81 18.47 6.16
C THR A 434 -50.15 19.60 5.15
N PRO A 435 -51.21 19.44 4.32
CA PRO A 435 -51.67 20.47 3.39
C PRO A 435 -51.80 21.85 4.03
N THR A 436 -51.35 22.89 3.34
CA THR A 436 -51.26 24.29 3.80
C THR A 436 -52.59 24.87 4.32
N ARG A 437 -53.72 24.25 3.97
CA ARG A 437 -55.06 24.61 4.50
C ARG A 437 -55.28 24.24 5.98
N LEU A 438 -54.47 23.36 6.56
CA LEU A 438 -54.61 22.87 7.95
C LEU A 438 -53.67 23.57 8.95
N LEU A 439 -52.76 24.44 8.50
CA LEU A 439 -51.88 25.25 9.35
C LEU A 439 -52.46 26.65 9.55
N GLY A 440 -53.63 26.74 10.19
CA GLY A 440 -54.24 28.02 10.56
C GLY A 440 -53.38 28.79 11.57
N GLY A 441 -52.47 29.65 11.09
CA GLY A 441 -51.59 30.53 11.88
C GLY A 441 -50.66 29.81 12.87
N PRO A 442 -49.85 30.49 13.70
CA PRO A 442 -49.16 31.78 13.61
C PRO A 442 -47.63 31.55 13.65
N LEU A 443 -47.08 30.78 12.70
CA LEU A 443 -45.63 30.49 12.60
C LEU A 443 -45.06 30.74 11.19
N ALA A 444 -45.83 31.41 10.33
CA ALA A 444 -45.37 31.82 9.01
C ALA A 444 -44.18 32.80 9.07
N ASP A 445 -44.07 33.56 10.16
CA ASP A 445 -43.07 34.63 10.32
C ASP A 445 -41.93 34.26 11.28
N THR A 446 -41.47 33.01 11.26
CA THR A 446 -40.22 32.64 11.95
C THR A 446 -39.19 32.08 10.97
N ASP A 447 -37.95 32.59 11.06
CA ASP A 447 -36.77 32.27 10.23
C ASP A 447 -36.32 30.79 10.23
N ILE A 448 -37.13 29.91 10.82
CA ILE A 448 -36.88 28.47 10.95
C ILE A 448 -37.53 27.68 9.80
N ALA A 449 -38.41 28.30 9.01
CA ALA A 449 -38.98 27.67 7.83
C ALA A 449 -37.97 27.67 6.66
N LEU A 450 -37.52 26.48 6.26
CA LEU A 450 -36.72 26.16 5.07
C LEU A 450 -35.19 26.37 5.17
N LYS A 451 -34.53 25.73 6.14
CA LYS A 451 -33.18 25.17 5.88
C LYS A 451 -33.27 23.66 5.70
N LYS A 452 -33.20 23.22 4.44
CA LYS A 452 -32.89 21.82 4.10
C LYS A 452 -31.54 21.48 4.73
N LEU A 453 -31.54 20.70 5.81
CA LEU A 453 -30.33 20.06 6.29
C LEU A 453 -29.92 18.99 5.26
N PRO A 454 -28.72 19.06 4.67
CA PRO A 454 -28.25 18.01 3.78
C PRO A 454 -27.90 16.79 4.64
N ILE A 455 -28.63 15.70 4.45
CA ILE A 455 -28.29 14.40 5.03
C ILE A 455 -27.06 13.88 4.26
N ARG A 456 -25.86 14.12 4.78
CA ARG A 456 -24.66 13.38 4.38
C ARG A 456 -24.49 12.20 5.34
N GLY A 457 -24.57 10.99 4.81
CA GLY A 457 -24.09 9.80 5.49
C GLY A 457 -22.56 9.87 5.59
N GLY A 458 -22.04 9.97 6.81
CA GLY A 458 -20.62 10.04 7.11
C GLY A 458 -20.37 10.31 8.59
N ALA A 459 -19.35 9.68 9.16
CA ALA A 459 -19.01 9.68 10.58
C ALA A 459 -18.98 11.09 11.24
N LEU A 460 -19.38 11.15 12.51
CA LEU A 460 -19.42 12.36 13.34
C LEU A 460 -18.04 13.04 13.40
N GLN A 461 -17.89 14.21 12.76
CA GLN A 461 -16.79 15.14 13.05
C GLN A 461 -17.22 16.15 14.12
N ARG A 462 -16.33 16.40 15.10
CA ARG A 462 -16.50 17.42 16.15
C ARG A 462 -16.57 18.82 15.53
N VAL A 463 -17.68 19.52 15.77
CA VAL A 463 -17.83 20.94 15.40
C VAL A 463 -17.14 21.81 16.45
N LYS A 464 -16.21 22.67 16.00
CA LYS A 464 -15.61 23.75 16.81
C LYS A 464 -16.63 24.88 16.99
N VAL A 465 -16.92 25.25 18.23
CA VAL A 465 -17.76 26.39 18.60
C VAL A 465 -17.00 27.70 18.36
N LYS A 466 -17.58 28.62 17.58
CA LYS A 466 -17.12 30.03 17.51
C LYS A 466 -17.88 30.87 18.54
N PRO A 467 -17.25 31.86 19.19
CA PRO A 467 -17.93 32.76 20.12
C PRO A 467 -18.83 33.78 19.39
N PRO A 468 -19.86 34.33 20.07
CA PRO A 468 -20.83 35.23 19.45
C PRO A 468 -20.24 36.61 19.12
N LEU A 469 -20.71 37.18 18.00
CA LEU A 469 -20.34 38.51 17.51
C LEU A 469 -20.89 39.63 18.40
N ASN A 470 -20.06 40.65 18.60
CA ASN A 470 -20.35 41.92 19.27
C ASN A 470 -21.40 42.77 18.54
N ASP A 471 -22.18 43.50 19.33
CA ASP A 471 -23.14 44.54 18.95
C ASP A 471 -22.53 45.67 18.08
N PRO A 472 -23.35 46.35 17.27
CA PRO A 472 -22.87 47.37 16.33
C PRO A 472 -22.50 48.67 17.04
N LYS A 473 -21.32 49.19 16.69
CA LYS A 473 -20.82 50.50 17.11
C LYS A 473 -21.75 51.61 16.62
N LYS A 474 -22.27 52.42 17.55
CA LYS A 474 -22.82 53.75 17.27
C LYS A 474 -21.70 54.65 16.76
N SER A 475 -21.90 55.21 15.58
CA SER A 475 -21.18 56.39 15.09
C SER A 475 -21.59 57.61 15.90
N ILE A 476 -20.60 58.41 16.32
CA ILE A 476 -20.80 59.81 16.71
C ILE A 476 -19.84 60.63 15.83
N PRO A 477 -20.32 61.70 15.17
CA PRO A 477 -19.55 62.47 14.21
C PRO A 477 -18.81 63.63 14.90
N THR A 478 -17.51 63.76 14.60
CA THR A 478 -16.81 65.01 14.21
C THR A 478 -15.40 64.65 13.80
#